data_AF-A0A843IB23-F1
#
_entry.id   AF-A0A843IB23-F1
#
_cell.length_a   1.000
_cell.length_b   1.000
_cell.length_c   1.000
_cell.angle_alpha   90.00
_cell.angle_beta   90.00
_cell.angle_gamma   90.00
#
_symmetry.space_group_name_H-M   'P 1'
#
loop_
_entity.id
_entity.type
_entity.pdbx_description
1 polymer ?
#
loop_
_entity_poly.entity_id
_entity_poly.type
_entity_poly.pdbx_seq_one_letter_code
_entity_poly.pdbx_strand_id
1 'polypeptide(L)'
;MVLWINEQEVDELLDFDTAIKAVEDAFKLLAEGKAVNTPRRRTMTQGAVLHVLQGAVLGEYNVAGLKAYLSTRRGARFVVLLFDIAGDLLAIVEADRLGQIRTGAASAVATKYMARRGSEILGIVGSGRQARAQFEALVRVIDARLVKVYSKTKSHAEEFAEYNATSCPRAPQTPLGN
;
A
#
# COMPACT_ATOMS: atom_id res chain seq x y z
N MET A 1 -23.91 3.67 13.48
CA MET A 1 -23.85 4.61 12.33
C MET A 1 -22.69 4.17 11.46
N VAL A 2 -22.92 3.95 10.16
CA VAL A 2 -21.85 3.53 9.24
C VAL A 2 -20.93 4.71 8.97
N LEU A 3 -19.61 4.53 9.11
CA LEU A 3 -18.63 5.56 8.75
C LEU A 3 -18.37 5.54 7.25
N TRP A 4 -18.38 6.70 6.61
CA TRP A 4 -17.83 6.86 5.27
C TRP A 4 -16.52 7.62 5.38
N ILE A 5 -15.43 7.01 4.93
CA ILE A 5 -14.09 7.59 4.93
C ILE A 5 -13.67 7.80 3.48
N ASN A 6 -13.56 9.05 3.06
CA ASN A 6 -13.18 9.42 1.70
C ASN A 6 -11.64 9.44 1.51
N GLU A 7 -11.15 9.59 0.28
CA GLU A 7 -9.70 9.57 -0.01
C GLU A 7 -8.90 10.64 0.75
N GLN A 8 -9.47 11.82 1.02
CA GLN A 8 -8.80 12.88 1.77
C GLN A 8 -8.66 12.46 3.25
N GLU A 9 -9.74 11.96 3.85
CA GLU A 9 -9.70 11.45 5.23
C GLU A 9 -8.74 10.27 5.37
N VAL A 10 -8.66 9.39 4.37
CA VAL A 10 -7.65 8.32 4.36
C VAL A 10 -6.23 8.87 4.39
N ASP A 11 -5.93 9.90 3.58
CA ASP A 11 -4.61 10.50 3.53
C ASP A 11 -4.24 11.23 4.84
N GLU A 12 -5.22 11.86 5.49
CA GLU A 12 -5.04 12.57 6.76
C GLU A 12 -4.92 11.61 7.96
N LEU A 13 -5.63 10.48 7.95
CA LEU A 13 -5.74 9.58 9.11
C LEU A 13 -4.75 8.41 9.09
N LEU A 14 -4.25 8.00 7.92
CA LEU A 14 -3.39 6.82 7.80
C LEU A 14 -1.96 7.20 7.38
N ASP A 15 -1.05 7.21 8.34
CA ASP A 15 0.38 7.31 8.06
C ASP A 15 1.03 5.94 7.74
N PHE A 16 2.24 5.98 7.17
CA PHE A 16 2.99 4.78 6.78
C PHE A 16 3.50 3.95 7.97
N ASP A 17 3.83 4.57 9.11
CA ASP A 17 4.36 3.85 10.27
C ASP A 17 3.26 2.99 10.91
N THR A 18 2.07 3.56 11.06
CA THR A 18 0.84 2.89 11.45
C THR A 18 0.49 1.77 10.47
N ALA A 19 0.55 2.04 9.16
CA ALA A 19 0.26 1.03 8.14
C ALA A 19 1.27 -0.13 8.14
N ILE A 20 2.57 0.14 8.32
CA ILE A 20 3.61 -0.89 8.42
C ILE A 20 3.33 -1.80 9.60
N LYS A 21 3.07 -1.22 10.78
CA LYS A 21 2.72 -1.99 11.98
C LYS A 21 1.47 -2.85 11.76
N ALA A 22 0.39 -2.26 11.26
CA ALA A 22 -0.87 -2.97 11.03
C ALA A 22 -0.72 -4.12 10.02
N VAL A 23 0.05 -3.92 8.94
CA VAL A 23 0.33 -4.98 7.96
C VAL A 23 1.21 -6.08 8.56
N GLU A 24 2.23 -5.71 9.34
CA GLU A 24 3.09 -6.68 10.03
C GLU A 24 2.28 -7.55 10.99
N ASP A 25 1.40 -6.94 11.78
CA ASP A 25 0.54 -7.64 12.72
C ASP A 25 -0.51 -8.51 12.01
N ALA A 26 -1.06 -8.05 10.88
CA ALA A 26 -1.95 -8.87 10.05
C ALA A 26 -1.26 -10.14 9.52
N PHE A 27 0.02 -10.05 9.11
CA PHE A 27 0.80 -11.22 8.71
C PHE A 27 1.06 -12.18 9.87
N LYS A 28 1.36 -11.67 11.07
CA LYS A 28 1.50 -12.50 12.29
C LYS A 28 0.20 -13.23 12.61
N LEU A 29 -0.92 -12.51 12.64
CA LEU A 29 -2.24 -13.09 12.91
C LEU A 29 -2.62 -14.14 11.86
N LEU A 30 -2.28 -13.93 10.59
CA LEU A 30 -2.48 -14.94 9.54
C LEU A 30 -1.65 -16.20 9.80
N ALA A 31 -0.37 -16.05 10.17
CA ALA A 31 0.51 -17.18 10.48
C ALA A 31 0.04 -17.96 11.73
N GLU A 32 -0.59 -17.28 12.69
CA GLU A 32 -1.18 -17.88 13.90
C GLU A 32 -2.58 -18.49 13.66
N GLY A 33 -3.13 -18.43 12.45
CA GLY A 33 -4.49 -18.91 12.15
C GLY A 33 -5.60 -18.01 12.72
N LYS A 34 -5.27 -16.79 13.15
CA LYS A 34 -6.19 -15.76 13.66
C LYS A 34 -6.62 -14.75 12.60
N ALA A 35 -6.22 -14.93 11.35
CA ALA A 35 -6.74 -14.16 10.22
C ALA A 35 -7.00 -15.10 9.04
N VAL A 36 -7.90 -14.67 8.16
CA VAL A 36 -8.28 -15.38 6.94
C VAL A 36 -8.03 -14.46 5.76
N ASN A 37 -7.32 -14.95 4.74
CA ASN A 37 -7.15 -14.26 3.47
C ASN A 37 -7.66 -15.18 2.35
N THR A 38 -8.71 -14.75 1.66
CA THR A 38 -9.29 -15.56 0.58
C THR A 38 -8.67 -15.17 -0.77
N PRO A 39 -8.41 -16.14 -1.67
CA PRO A 39 -7.99 -15.82 -3.03
C PRO A 39 -8.92 -14.82 -3.72
N ARG A 40 -8.31 -13.83 -4.38
CA ARG A 40 -9.03 -12.81 -5.14
C ARG A 40 -9.95 -13.47 -6.18
N ARG A 41 -11.23 -13.08 -6.18
CA ARG A 41 -12.18 -13.43 -7.23
C ARG A 41 -12.23 -12.34 -8.30
N ARG A 42 -12.38 -12.76 -9.54
CA ARG A 42 -12.48 -11.87 -10.71
C ARG A 42 -13.70 -12.23 -11.53
N THR A 43 -14.47 -11.22 -11.91
CA THR A 43 -15.57 -11.35 -12.86
C THR A 43 -15.22 -10.55 -14.10
N MET A 44 -15.04 -11.26 -15.22
CA MET A 44 -14.79 -10.64 -16.52
C MET A 44 -16.09 -10.05 -17.06
N THR A 45 -16.03 -8.81 -17.55
CA THR A 45 -17.14 -8.16 -18.24
C THR A 45 -16.67 -7.59 -19.59
N GLN A 46 -17.56 -6.94 -20.34
CA GLN A 46 -17.18 -6.32 -21.61
C GLN A 46 -16.31 -5.07 -21.36
N GLY A 47 -15.00 -5.23 -21.51
CA GLY A 47 -14.04 -4.12 -21.37
C GLY A 47 -13.73 -3.69 -19.93
N ALA A 48 -14.19 -4.46 -18.93
CA ALA A 48 -13.86 -4.25 -17.53
C ALA A 48 -13.70 -5.59 -16.78
N VAL A 49 -13.09 -5.52 -15.60
CA VAL A 49 -12.93 -6.67 -14.71
C VAL A 49 -13.24 -6.22 -13.28
N LEU A 50 -14.21 -6.87 -12.64
CA LEU A 50 -14.50 -6.68 -11.23
C LEU A 50 -13.57 -7.57 -10.42
N HIS A 51 -12.88 -6.99 -9.43
CA HIS A 51 -12.01 -7.70 -8.50
C HIS A 51 -12.60 -7.60 -7.11
N VAL A 52 -12.68 -8.74 -6.42
CA VAL A 52 -13.10 -8.82 -5.02
C VAL A 52 -12.02 -9.56 -4.24
N LEU A 53 -11.50 -8.91 -3.20
CA LEU A 53 -10.54 -9.45 -2.25
C LEU A 53 -11.20 -9.42 -0.88
N GLN A 54 -11.22 -10.52 -0.16
CA GLN A 54 -11.92 -10.61 1.11
C GLN A 54 -11.09 -11.35 2.16
N GLY A 55 -11.28 -10.95 3.41
CA GLY A 55 -10.58 -11.53 4.54
C GLY A 55 -11.24 -11.18 5.85
N ALA A 56 -10.71 -11.73 6.93
CA ALA A 56 -11.17 -11.47 8.28
C ALA A 56 -10.00 -11.51 9.26
N VAL A 57 -10.14 -10.78 10.37
CA VAL A 57 -9.24 -10.84 11.51
C VAL A 57 -10.06 -11.22 12.74
N LEU A 58 -9.69 -12.33 13.37
CA LEU A 58 -10.36 -12.92 14.51
C LEU A 58 -9.80 -12.35 15.82
N GLY A 59 -10.44 -12.69 16.94
CA GLY A 59 -9.95 -12.32 18.27
C GLY A 59 -10.28 -10.88 18.61
N GLU A 60 -9.26 -10.06 18.93
CA GLU A 60 -9.45 -8.70 19.45
C GLU A 60 -10.17 -7.78 18.44
N TYR A 61 -9.80 -7.83 17.17
CA TYR A 61 -10.45 -7.01 16.15
C TYR A 61 -11.84 -7.52 15.80
N ASN A 62 -12.01 -8.84 15.69
CA ASN A 62 -13.26 -9.51 15.34
C ASN A 62 -14.04 -8.84 14.20
N VAL A 63 -13.35 -8.65 13.05
CA VAL A 63 -13.89 -8.00 11.86
C VAL A 63 -13.72 -8.86 10.61
N ALA A 64 -14.62 -8.66 9.65
CA ALA A 64 -14.48 -9.14 8.28
C ALA A 64 -14.57 -7.96 7.31
N GLY A 65 -13.92 -8.08 6.17
CA GLY A 65 -13.98 -7.02 5.18
C GLY A 65 -13.67 -7.49 3.76
N LEU A 66 -14.00 -6.63 2.81
CA LEU A 66 -13.64 -6.83 1.43
C LEU A 66 -13.17 -5.54 0.78
N LYS A 67 -12.19 -5.66 -0.12
CA LYS A 67 -11.85 -4.65 -1.10
C LYS A 67 -12.46 -5.03 -2.44
N ALA A 68 -13.32 -4.19 -2.98
CA ALA A 68 -13.88 -4.32 -4.31
C ALA A 68 -13.40 -3.19 -5.22
N TYR A 69 -13.11 -3.52 -6.48
CA TYR A 69 -12.85 -2.50 -7.50
C TYR A 69 -13.12 -3.00 -8.91
N LEU A 70 -13.56 -2.09 -9.77
CA LEU A 70 -13.74 -2.34 -11.19
C LEU A 70 -12.58 -1.71 -11.96
N SER A 71 -11.77 -2.53 -12.63
CA SER A 71 -10.74 -2.03 -13.54
C SER A 71 -11.30 -1.85 -14.95
N THR A 72 -11.17 -0.65 -15.51
CA THR A 72 -11.63 -0.29 -16.86
C THR A 72 -10.51 0.43 -17.63
N ARG A 73 -10.72 0.74 -18.91
CA ARG A 73 -9.80 1.62 -19.68
C ARG A 73 -9.64 3.02 -19.09
N ARG A 74 -10.62 3.49 -18.30
CA ARG A 74 -10.58 4.81 -17.62
C ARG A 74 -9.87 4.77 -16.27
N GLY A 75 -9.37 3.60 -15.85
CA GLY A 75 -8.78 3.39 -14.53
C GLY A 75 -9.66 2.51 -13.64
N ALA A 76 -9.31 2.50 -12.35
CA ALA A 76 -9.98 1.73 -11.32
C ALA A 76 -10.49 2.63 -10.20
N ARG A 77 -11.62 2.25 -9.61
CA ARG A 77 -12.20 2.87 -8.42
C ARG A 77 -12.36 1.80 -7.36
N PHE A 78 -11.87 2.09 -6.17
CA PHE A 78 -11.69 1.10 -5.11
C PHE A 78 -12.52 1.48 -3.90
N VAL A 79 -13.16 0.48 -3.30
CA VAL A 79 -13.85 0.62 -2.02
C VAL A 79 -13.47 -0.54 -1.12
N VAL A 80 -13.36 -0.27 0.18
CA VAL A 80 -13.30 -1.26 1.23
C VAL A 80 -14.60 -1.19 2.03
N LEU A 81 -15.21 -2.34 2.27
CA LEU A 81 -16.31 -2.51 3.21
C LEU A 81 -15.77 -3.26 4.42
N LEU A 82 -16.02 -2.74 5.61
CA LEU A 82 -15.61 -3.33 6.88
C LEU A 82 -16.85 -3.61 7.73
N PHE A 83 -16.94 -4.83 8.22
CA PHE A 83 -18.02 -5.32 9.07
C PHE A 83 -17.42 -5.84 10.39
N ASP A 84 -18.17 -5.70 11.47
CA ASP A 84 -17.94 -6.58 12.62
C ASP A 84 -18.53 -7.96 12.34
N ILE A 85 -18.16 -8.94 13.16
CA ILE A 85 -18.71 -10.30 13.04
C ILE A 85 -20.13 -10.41 13.65
N ALA A 86 -20.62 -9.38 14.35
CA ALA A 86 -22.01 -9.31 14.78
C ALA A 86 -22.97 -9.03 13.61
N GLY A 87 -22.44 -8.50 12.50
CA GLY A 87 -23.15 -8.29 11.24
C GLY A 87 -23.32 -6.82 10.87
N ASP A 88 -22.85 -5.89 11.70
CA ASP A 88 -22.97 -4.46 11.44
C ASP A 88 -21.89 -4.00 10.46
N LEU A 89 -22.33 -3.23 9.44
CA LEU A 89 -21.41 -2.51 8.57
C LEU A 89 -20.81 -1.35 9.37
N LEU A 90 -19.51 -1.41 9.62
CA LEU A 90 -18.79 -0.41 10.38
C LEU A 90 -18.37 0.76 9.50
N ALA A 91 -17.78 0.47 8.34
CA ALA A 91 -17.21 1.50 7.48
C ALA A 91 -17.24 1.17 5.98
N ILE A 92 -17.37 2.22 5.18
CA ILE A 92 -17.11 2.26 3.75
C ILE A 92 -15.92 3.19 3.53
N VAL A 93 -14.85 2.69 2.95
CA VAL A 93 -13.58 3.43 2.81
C VAL A 93 -13.16 3.48 1.35
N GLU A 94 -12.96 4.68 0.81
CA GLU A 94 -12.33 4.84 -0.51
C GLU A 94 -10.87 4.34 -0.44
N ALA A 95 -10.42 3.58 -1.46
CA ALA A 95 -9.24 2.73 -1.29
C ALA A 95 -8.18 2.83 -2.40
N ASP A 96 -8.05 3.97 -3.08
CA ASP A 96 -6.89 4.29 -3.91
C ASP A 96 -5.68 4.58 -3.01
N ARG A 97 -5.74 5.59 -2.14
CA ARG A 97 -4.64 5.99 -1.24
C ARG A 97 -4.34 4.91 -0.21
N LEU A 98 -5.35 4.36 0.46
CA LEU A 98 -5.20 3.18 1.34
C LEU A 98 -4.51 2.04 0.59
N GLY A 99 -4.88 1.83 -0.68
CA GLY A 99 -4.30 0.84 -1.56
C GLY A 99 -2.80 1.06 -1.81
N GLN A 100 -2.37 2.30 -2.01
CA GLN A 100 -0.97 2.68 -2.18
C GLN A 100 -0.18 2.47 -0.89
N ILE A 101 -0.65 3.04 0.23
CA ILE A 101 0.03 3.00 1.54
C ILE A 101 0.25 1.55 1.98
N ARG A 102 -0.80 0.73 2.03
CA ARG A 102 -0.70 -0.66 2.48
C ARG A 102 0.17 -1.53 1.57
N THR A 103 0.28 -1.18 0.28
CA THR A 103 1.14 -1.91 -0.66
C THR A 103 2.61 -1.57 -0.44
N GLY A 104 2.94 -0.30 -0.18
CA GLY A 104 4.27 0.11 0.28
C GLY A 104 4.62 -0.52 1.63
N ALA A 105 3.69 -0.48 2.58
CA ALA A 105 3.85 -1.08 3.91
C ALA A 105 4.16 -2.57 3.87
N ALA A 106 3.46 -3.35 3.02
CA ALA A 106 3.74 -4.78 2.85
C ALA A 106 5.19 -5.02 2.34
N SER A 107 5.66 -4.21 1.39
CA SER A 107 7.05 -4.28 0.96
C SER A 107 8.03 -3.90 2.07
N ALA A 108 7.73 -2.87 2.87
CA ALA A 108 8.57 -2.46 3.98
C ALA A 108 8.69 -3.56 5.05
N VAL A 109 7.58 -4.24 5.39
CA VAL A 109 7.60 -5.42 6.26
C VAL A 109 8.51 -6.50 5.66
N ALA A 110 8.31 -6.85 4.38
CA ALA A 110 9.15 -7.81 3.69
C ALA A 110 10.66 -7.42 3.73
N THR A 111 10.98 -6.16 3.44
CA THR A 111 12.34 -5.62 3.44
C THR A 111 12.96 -5.65 4.84
N LYS A 112 12.22 -5.30 5.89
CA LYS A 112 12.68 -5.35 7.30
C LYS A 112 13.24 -6.73 7.67
N TYR A 113 12.63 -7.81 7.16
CA TYR A 113 13.02 -9.18 7.49
C TYR A 113 13.98 -9.81 6.49
N MET A 114 13.93 -9.43 5.20
CA MET A 114 14.64 -10.13 4.13
C MET A 114 15.81 -9.34 3.52
N ALA A 115 15.89 -8.03 3.73
CA ALA A 115 17.00 -7.24 3.20
C ALA A 115 18.31 -7.54 3.95
N ARG A 116 19.44 -7.40 3.24
CA ARG A 116 20.76 -7.53 3.86
C ARG A 116 20.92 -6.46 4.94
N ARG A 117 21.38 -6.84 6.13
CA ARG A 117 21.71 -5.88 7.19
C ARG A 117 22.71 -4.84 6.67
N GLY A 118 22.49 -3.57 7.02
CA GLY A 118 23.30 -2.45 6.54
C GLY A 118 23.13 -2.15 5.05
N SER A 119 21.96 -2.42 4.47
CA SER A 119 21.65 -1.95 3.11
C SER A 119 21.41 -0.45 3.13
N GLU A 120 22.22 0.29 2.35
CA GLU A 120 22.19 1.76 2.31
C GLU A 120 21.74 2.31 0.95
N ILE A 121 21.56 1.46 -0.07
CA ILE A 121 21.18 1.87 -1.42
C ILE A 121 19.82 1.27 -1.76
N LEU A 122 18.84 2.13 -2.06
CA LEU A 122 17.52 1.74 -2.51
C LEU A 122 17.40 1.92 -4.03
N GLY A 123 17.06 0.84 -4.75
CA GLY A 123 16.73 0.88 -6.16
C GLY A 123 15.21 0.91 -6.37
N ILE A 124 14.72 1.83 -7.20
CA ILE A 124 13.31 1.96 -7.57
C ILE A 124 13.19 1.92 -9.09
N VAL A 125 12.36 0.99 -9.59
CA VAL A 125 12.06 0.84 -11.01
C VAL A 125 10.61 1.26 -11.24
N GLY A 126 10.43 2.39 -11.92
CA GLY A 126 9.16 3.11 -12.09
C GLY A 126 9.09 4.36 -11.23
N SER A 127 8.29 5.33 -11.66
CA SER A 127 8.13 6.65 -11.02
C SER A 127 6.67 7.05 -10.77
N GLY A 128 5.75 6.09 -10.87
CA GLY A 128 4.31 6.32 -10.66
C GLY A 128 3.91 6.37 -9.19
N ARG A 129 2.61 6.51 -8.92
CA ARG A 129 2.05 6.62 -7.54
C ARG A 129 2.49 5.50 -6.60
N GLN A 130 2.53 4.25 -7.08
CA GLN A 130 3.01 3.12 -6.28
C GLN A 130 4.50 3.23 -5.95
N ALA A 131 5.34 3.74 -6.87
CA ALA A 131 6.77 3.93 -6.59
C ALA A 131 6.99 4.94 -5.45
N ARG A 132 6.14 5.97 -5.34
CA ARG A 132 6.20 6.96 -4.25
C ARG A 132 5.87 6.30 -2.91
N ALA A 133 4.76 5.57 -2.85
CA ALA A 133 4.39 4.82 -1.64
C ALA A 133 5.41 3.75 -1.24
N GLN A 134 6.06 3.11 -2.23
CA GLN A 134 7.18 2.19 -1.97
C GLN A 134 8.36 2.92 -1.35
N PHE A 135 8.79 4.06 -1.93
CA PHE A 135 9.86 4.88 -1.35
C PHE A 135 9.54 5.28 0.08
N GLU A 136 8.37 5.89 0.31
CA GLU A 136 7.95 6.39 1.62
C GLU A 136 7.92 5.29 2.68
N ALA A 137 7.45 4.09 2.35
CA ALA A 137 7.45 2.97 3.27
C ALA A 137 8.87 2.40 3.51
N LEU A 138 9.68 2.27 2.45
CA LEU A 138 10.98 1.61 2.54
C LEU A 138 11.99 2.44 3.35
N VAL A 139 12.03 3.76 3.18
CA VAL A 139 12.96 4.62 3.95
C VAL A 139 12.71 4.63 5.46
N ARG A 140 11.59 4.06 5.93
CA ARG A 140 11.29 3.86 7.36
C ARG A 140 11.93 2.60 7.95
N VAL A 141 12.28 1.63 7.11
CA VAL A 141 12.82 0.32 7.52
C VAL A 141 14.25 0.09 7.06
N ILE A 142 14.76 0.92 6.16
CA ILE A 142 16.17 0.95 5.73
C ILE A 142 16.76 2.35 5.87
N ASP A 143 18.01 2.44 6.31
CA ASP A 143 18.78 3.69 6.34
C ASP A 143 19.34 4.00 4.94
N ALA A 144 18.44 4.33 4.01
CA ALA A 144 18.81 4.61 2.64
C ALA A 144 19.63 5.91 2.56
N ARG A 145 20.90 5.81 2.17
CA ARG A 145 21.80 6.95 1.91
C ARG A 145 21.81 7.35 0.45
N LEU A 146 21.39 6.47 -0.45
CA LEU A 146 21.29 6.74 -1.88
C LEU A 146 20.04 6.06 -2.45
N VAL A 147 19.23 6.83 -3.17
CA VAL A 147 18.10 6.27 -3.93
C VAL A 147 18.35 6.41 -5.42
N LYS A 148 18.32 5.27 -6.10
CA LYS A 148 18.51 5.16 -7.55
C LYS A 148 17.16 4.88 -8.19
N VAL A 149 16.72 5.76 -9.07
CA VAL A 149 15.39 5.66 -9.71
C VAL A 149 15.58 5.50 -11.21
N TYR A 150 14.88 4.52 -11.77
CA TYR A 150 14.75 4.33 -13.21
C TYR A 150 13.30 4.55 -13.65
N SER A 151 13.12 5.25 -14.76
CA SER A 151 11.84 5.38 -15.46
C SER A 151 12.11 5.36 -16.96
N LYS A 152 11.17 4.80 -17.74
CA LYS A 152 11.25 4.83 -19.21
C LYS A 152 11.37 6.26 -19.75
N THR A 153 10.70 7.21 -19.09
CA THR A 153 10.80 8.65 -19.38
C THR A 153 11.67 9.30 -18.31
N LYS A 154 12.80 9.90 -18.74
CA LYS A 154 13.80 10.50 -17.84
C LYS A 154 13.22 11.61 -16.96
N SER A 155 12.42 12.51 -17.54
CA SER A 155 11.80 13.62 -16.77
C SER A 155 10.95 13.11 -15.61
N HIS A 156 10.23 11.99 -15.76
CA HIS A 156 9.47 11.41 -14.65
C HIS A 156 10.37 10.85 -13.52
N ALA A 157 11.60 10.41 -13.82
CA ALA A 157 12.55 10.01 -12.77
C ALA A 157 13.11 11.25 -12.05
N GLU A 158 13.35 12.34 -12.78
CA GLU A 158 13.79 13.63 -12.21
C GLU A 158 12.70 14.22 -11.31
N GLU A 159 11.45 14.30 -11.78
CA GLU A 159 10.30 14.76 -10.98
C GLU A 159 10.08 13.89 -9.73
N PHE A 160 10.27 12.58 -9.85
CA PHE A 160 10.21 11.67 -8.70
C PHE A 160 11.31 11.99 -7.68
N ALA A 161 12.54 12.21 -8.15
CA ALA A 161 13.66 12.52 -7.29
C ALA A 161 13.45 13.84 -6.53
N GLU A 162 12.96 14.88 -7.20
CA GLU A 162 12.66 16.19 -6.62
C GLU A 162 11.55 16.13 -5.56
N TYR A 163 10.44 15.45 -5.88
CA TYR A 163 9.31 15.28 -4.96
C TYR A 163 9.74 14.66 -3.63
N ASN A 164 10.59 13.63 -3.71
CA ASN A 164 10.99 12.87 -2.55
C ASN A 164 12.18 13.49 -1.79
N ALA A 165 13.04 14.28 -2.44
CA ALA A 165 14.05 15.08 -1.76
C ALA A 165 13.42 16.08 -0.78
N THR A 166 12.26 16.64 -1.15
CA THR A 166 11.47 17.54 -0.31
C THR A 166 10.79 16.79 0.85
N SER A 167 10.37 15.54 0.62
CA SER A 167 9.60 14.73 1.58
C SER A 167 10.47 13.91 2.54
N CYS A 168 11.73 13.63 2.18
CA CYS A 168 12.69 12.93 3.02
C CYS A 168 14.13 13.44 2.74
N PRO A 169 14.61 14.45 3.47
CA PRO A 169 15.91 15.08 3.21
C PRO A 169 17.12 14.20 3.59
N ARG A 170 16.91 12.98 4.10
CA ARG A 170 17.98 12.10 4.61
C ARG A 170 18.75 11.36 3.52
N ALA A 171 18.26 11.32 2.27
CA ALA A 171 18.87 10.53 1.19
C ALA A 171 18.97 11.34 -0.13
N PRO A 172 20.18 11.64 -0.65
CA PRO A 172 20.33 12.13 -2.00
C PRO A 172 19.77 11.13 -3.02
N GLN A 173 19.04 11.65 -4.01
CA GLN A 173 18.37 10.85 -5.04
C GLN A 173 18.99 11.16 -6.39
N THR A 174 19.37 10.12 -7.13
CA THR A 174 20.02 10.26 -8.43
C THR A 174 19.28 9.45 -9.49
N PRO A 175 18.83 10.06 -10.59
CA PRO A 175 18.32 9.34 -11.74
C PRO A 175 19.39 8.38 -12.27
N LEU A 176 19.00 7.14 -12.58
CA LEU A 176 19.87 6.23 -13.32
C LEU A 176 19.93 6.71 -14.77
N GLY A 177 21.14 6.97 -15.28
CA GLY A 177 21.37 7.31 -16.69
C GLY A 177 20.84 6.20 -17.61
N ASN A 178 20.22 6.59 -18.72
CA ASN A 178 19.75 5.68 -19.77
C ASN A 178 20.90 5.10 -20.57
#